data_AF-A0A7W1ZWT2-F1
#
_entry.id   AF-A0A7W1ZWT2-F1
#
_cell.length_a   1.000
_cell.length_b   1.000
_cell.length_c   1.000
_cell.angle_alpha   90.00
_cell.angle_beta   90.00
_cell.angle_gamma   90.00
#
_symmetry.space_group_name_H-M   'P 1'
#
loop_
_entity.id
_entity.type
_entity.pdbx_description
1 polymer ?
#
loop_
_entity_poly.entity_id
_entity_poly.type
_entity_poly.pdbx_seq_one_letter_code
_entity_poly.pdbx_strand_id
1 'polypeptide(L)'
;MLKSFHRPIHNLFLIIFFALCCGCSSATAQTSGKPLALPVKYDEHRFYVQPVTKDGVILNFFTDTGGGLFLFSDVVERLKLSVQKSETKAAPDMVMLPDFKPDNAVPAPLDNGGQLYITPAASRNPMSQDWSGMLGQQWFAGRT
;
A
#
# COMPACT_ATOMS: atom_id res chain seq x y z
N MET A 1 -29.13 -42.15 56.56
CA MET A 1 -28.28 -41.13 57.22
C MET A 1 -27.20 -40.73 56.19
N LEU A 2 -27.22 -39.45 55.74
CA LEU A 2 -26.21 -38.72 54.94
C LEU A 2 -25.85 -39.24 53.53
N LYS A 3 -25.63 -38.46 52.46
CA LYS A 3 -25.92 -37.08 52.01
C LYS A 3 -25.50 -37.08 50.52
N SER A 4 -26.34 -36.55 49.63
CA SER A 4 -26.02 -36.23 48.23
C SER A 4 -25.06 -35.04 48.14
N PHE A 5 -24.13 -35.00 47.18
CA PHE A 5 -23.49 -33.74 46.72
C PHE A 5 -22.81 -33.86 45.33
N HIS A 6 -23.23 -32.98 44.39
CA HIS A 6 -22.44 -32.27 43.35
C HIS A 6 -21.88 -33.05 42.12
N ARG A 7 -21.94 -32.61 40.85
CA ARG A 7 -22.44 -31.44 40.08
C ARG A 7 -22.44 -31.83 38.58
N PRO A 8 -23.30 -31.25 37.70
CA PRO A 8 -23.23 -31.46 36.25
C PRO A 8 -22.34 -30.40 35.55
N ILE A 9 -21.39 -30.83 34.72
CA ILE A 9 -20.62 -29.92 33.84
C ILE A 9 -21.39 -29.75 32.54
N HIS A 10 -21.87 -28.53 32.31
CA HIS A 10 -22.50 -28.10 31.08
C HIS A 10 -21.42 -27.84 30.02
N ASN A 11 -21.46 -28.57 28.91
CA ASN A 11 -20.61 -28.31 27.75
C ASN A 11 -21.12 -27.05 27.03
N LEU A 12 -20.42 -25.94 27.24
CA LEU A 12 -20.59 -24.69 26.52
C LEU A 12 -19.98 -24.83 25.12
N PHE A 13 -20.83 -25.02 24.11
CA PHE A 13 -20.42 -24.96 22.70
C PHE A 13 -20.10 -23.50 22.33
N LEU A 14 -18.81 -23.21 22.11
CA LEU A 14 -18.33 -21.93 21.60
C LEU A 14 -18.51 -21.90 20.07
N ILE A 15 -19.43 -21.07 19.57
CA ILE A 15 -19.58 -20.80 18.13
C ILE A 15 -18.58 -19.71 17.73
N ILE A 16 -17.59 -20.06 16.91
CA ILE A 16 -16.64 -19.11 16.33
C ILE A 16 -17.25 -18.56 15.04
N PHE A 17 -17.67 -17.30 15.06
CA PHE A 17 -17.99 -16.53 13.85
C PHE A 17 -16.69 -16.10 13.17
N PHE A 18 -16.35 -16.71 12.04
CA PHE A 18 -15.25 -16.26 11.18
C PHE A 18 -15.81 -15.22 10.19
N ALA A 19 -15.76 -13.94 10.56
CA ALA A 19 -16.13 -12.85 9.66
C ALA A 19 -14.98 -12.62 8.66
N LEU A 20 -15.14 -13.14 7.44
CA LEU A 20 -14.25 -12.91 6.31
C LEU A 20 -14.54 -11.52 5.73
N CYS A 21 -13.99 -10.47 6.32
CA CYS A 21 -14.00 -9.15 5.69
C CYS A 21 -12.95 -9.11 4.57
N CYS A 22 -13.36 -9.52 3.37
CA CYS A 22 -12.63 -9.21 2.14
C CYS A 22 -12.85 -7.72 1.83
N GLY A 23 -12.05 -6.86 2.45
CA GLY A 23 -12.05 -5.44 2.14
C GLY A 23 -11.37 -5.20 0.81
N CYS A 24 -12.15 -4.94 -0.24
CA CYS A 24 -11.62 -4.33 -1.46
C CYS A 24 -11.10 -2.93 -1.10
N SER A 25 -9.78 -2.79 -0.98
CA SER A 25 -9.09 -1.51 -0.89
C SER A 25 -9.38 -0.67 -2.13
N SER A 26 -10.32 0.27 -2.04
CA SER A 26 -10.52 1.27 -3.08
C SER A 26 -9.52 2.39 -2.89
N ALA A 27 -8.43 2.37 -3.66
CA ALA A 27 -7.66 3.58 -3.90
C ALA A 27 -8.60 4.64 -4.50
N THR A 28 -8.60 5.85 -3.96
CA THR A 28 -9.45 6.95 -4.45
C THR A 28 -9.00 7.35 -5.85
N ALA A 29 -9.81 7.04 -6.87
CA ALA A 29 -9.61 7.57 -8.21
C ALA A 29 -9.83 9.09 -8.19
N GLN A 30 -8.88 9.86 -8.71
CA GLN A 30 -9.00 11.31 -8.81
C GLN A 30 -10.16 11.69 -9.74
N THR A 31 -11.04 12.57 -9.29
CA THR A 31 -12.14 13.10 -10.13
C THR A 31 -11.57 14.15 -11.08
N SER A 32 -11.80 13.99 -12.39
CA SER A 32 -11.39 14.96 -13.40
C SER A 32 -11.99 16.36 -13.12
N GLY A 33 -11.20 17.41 -13.35
CA GLY A 33 -11.65 18.80 -13.21
C GLY A 33 -11.68 19.36 -11.79
N LYS A 34 -11.31 18.58 -10.76
CA LYS A 34 -11.11 19.07 -9.39
C LYS A 34 -9.66 18.86 -8.96
N PRO A 35 -8.91 19.93 -8.63
CA PRO A 35 -7.57 19.79 -8.07
C PRO A 35 -7.61 18.95 -6.79
N LEU A 36 -6.69 17.98 -6.70
CA LEU A 36 -6.45 17.20 -5.49
C LEU A 36 -5.22 17.75 -4.79
N ALA A 37 -5.37 18.20 -3.55
CA ALA A 37 -4.22 18.55 -2.72
C ALA A 37 -3.47 17.27 -2.34
N LEU A 38 -2.16 17.23 -2.60
CA LEU A 38 -1.30 16.10 -2.27
C LEU A 38 -0.46 16.42 -1.03
N PRO A 39 -0.21 15.43 -0.15
CA PRO A 39 0.75 15.59 0.93
C PRO A 39 2.15 15.64 0.32
N VAL A 40 2.80 16.80 0.34
CA VAL A 40 4.10 17.01 -0.33
C VAL A 40 5.13 17.54 0.66
N LYS A 41 6.34 16.96 0.60
CA LYS A 41 7.55 17.51 1.20
C LYS A 41 8.45 18.04 0.08
N TYR A 42 8.86 19.30 0.21
CA TYR A 42 9.94 19.86 -0.60
C TYR A 42 11.26 19.75 0.19
N ASP A 43 12.27 19.15 -0.41
CA ASP A 43 13.57 18.94 0.23
C ASP A 43 14.68 18.99 -0.82
N GLU A 44 15.72 19.78 -0.59
CA GLU A 44 16.87 19.93 -1.51
C GLU A 44 16.49 20.02 -3.00
N HIS A 45 15.58 20.94 -3.33
CA HIS A 45 15.09 21.15 -4.71
C HIS A 45 14.31 20.00 -5.34
N ARG A 46 13.80 19.08 -4.51
CA ARG A 46 13.01 17.93 -4.95
C ARG A 46 11.65 17.90 -4.27
N PHE A 47 10.65 17.46 -5.02
CA PHE A 47 9.31 17.22 -4.50
C PHE A 47 9.14 15.74 -4.20
N TYR A 48 8.65 15.46 -3.00
CA TYR A 48 8.30 14.12 -2.55
C TYR A 48 6.83 14.11 -2.17
N VAL A 49 6.08 13.15 -2.69
CA VAL A 49 4.70 12.91 -2.26
C VAL A 49 4.75 11.96 -1.06
N GLN A 50 4.16 12.38 0.06
CA GLN A 50 4.24 11.73 1.36
C GLN A 50 2.89 11.21 1.88
N PRO A 51 2.27 10.23 1.20
CA PRO A 51 1.00 9.71 1.65
C PRO A 51 1.18 8.92 2.95
N VAL A 52 0.12 8.87 3.75
CA VAL A 52 0.12 8.20 5.06
C VAL A 52 -0.77 6.98 4.96
N THR A 53 -0.22 5.79 5.20
CA THR A 53 -1.00 4.55 5.20
C THR A 53 -2.07 4.59 6.30
N LYS A 54 -3.09 3.73 6.20
CA LYS A 54 -4.12 3.60 7.25
C LYS A 54 -3.51 3.36 8.64
N ASP A 55 -2.40 2.63 8.70
CA ASP A 55 -1.66 2.30 9.93
C ASP A 55 -0.70 3.42 10.39
N GLY A 56 -0.65 4.55 9.69
CA GLY A 56 0.14 5.73 10.07
C GLY A 56 1.57 5.76 9.54
N VAL A 57 1.94 4.85 8.62
CA VAL A 57 3.27 4.87 8.01
C VAL A 57 3.31 5.93 6.91
N ILE A 58 4.30 6.82 6.97
CA ILE A 58 4.57 7.77 5.88
C ILE A 58 5.41 7.05 4.81
N LEU A 59 4.97 7.10 3.55
CA LEU A 59 5.77 6.67 2.41
C LEU A 59 6.40 7.90 1.76
N ASN A 60 7.66 7.82 1.35
CA ASN A 60 8.37 8.93 0.73
C ASN A 60 8.57 8.68 -0.76
N PHE A 61 7.62 9.09 -1.60
CA PHE A 61 7.71 8.87 -3.03
C PHE A 61 8.41 10.03 -3.71
N PHE A 62 9.52 9.76 -4.39
CA PHE A 62 10.10 10.73 -5.30
C PHE A 62 9.22 10.84 -6.55
N THR A 63 8.94 12.07 -6.99
CA THR A 63 8.15 12.33 -8.20
C THR A 63 9.03 12.79 -9.34
N ASP A 64 8.93 12.13 -10.49
CA ASP A 64 9.72 12.45 -11.68
C ASP A 64 8.91 12.16 -12.95
N THR A 65 8.59 13.18 -13.74
CA THR A 65 7.79 13.01 -14.96
C THR A 65 8.50 12.18 -16.04
N GLY A 66 9.82 12.03 -15.97
CA GLY A 66 10.61 11.12 -16.83
C GLY A 66 10.99 9.80 -16.15
N GLY A 67 10.53 9.57 -14.92
CA GLY A 67 10.90 8.44 -14.08
C GLY A 67 10.02 7.20 -14.24
N GLY A 68 10.42 6.13 -13.54
CA GLY A 68 9.68 4.87 -13.45
C GLY A 68 8.59 4.86 -12.37
N LEU A 69 7.78 3.80 -12.35
CA LEU A 69 6.67 3.63 -11.40
C LEU A 69 6.89 2.36 -10.57
N PHE A 70 7.38 2.51 -9.33
CA PHE A 70 7.77 1.36 -8.52
C PHE A 70 7.72 1.59 -7.01
N LEU A 71 7.72 0.49 -6.26
CA LEU A 71 7.95 0.43 -4.82
C LEU A 71 9.17 -0.47 -4.54
N PHE A 72 9.99 -0.12 -3.54
CA PHE A 72 11.11 -0.98 -3.17
C PHE A 72 10.65 -2.21 -2.37
N SER A 73 11.33 -3.34 -2.57
CA SER A 73 10.95 -4.64 -1.99
C SER A 73 10.92 -4.64 -0.46
N ASP A 74 11.82 -3.91 0.20
CA ASP A 74 11.85 -3.78 1.66
C ASP A 74 10.59 -3.07 2.20
N VAL A 75 10.04 -2.13 1.43
CA VAL A 75 8.78 -1.46 1.77
C VAL A 75 7.61 -2.41 1.59
N VAL A 76 7.57 -3.17 0.49
CA VAL A 76 6.55 -4.21 0.23
C VAL A 76 6.51 -5.20 1.39
N GLU A 77 7.67 -5.71 1.80
CA GLU A 77 7.81 -6.68 2.90
C GLU A 77 7.39 -6.07 4.25
N ARG A 78 7.90 -4.88 4.58
CA ARG A 78 7.60 -4.17 5.83
C ARG A 78 6.11 -3.88 5.99
N LEU A 79 5.43 -3.52 4.90
CA LEU A 79 3.99 -3.26 4.87
C LEU A 79 3.15 -4.52 4.64
N LYS A 80 3.78 -5.67 4.40
CA LYS A 80 3.12 -6.96 4.12
C LYS A 80 2.11 -6.87 2.97
N LEU A 81 2.47 -6.18 1.90
CA LEU A 81 1.59 -5.99 0.75
C LEU A 81 1.47 -7.30 -0.05
N SER A 82 0.28 -7.52 -0.61
CA SER A 82 0.01 -8.64 -1.51
C SER A 82 0.77 -8.47 -2.81
N VAL A 83 1.71 -9.39 -3.09
CA VAL A 83 2.52 -9.38 -4.31
C VAL A 83 1.83 -10.20 -5.40
N GLN A 84 1.66 -9.59 -6.58
CA GLN A 84 1.34 -10.32 -7.79
C GLN A 84 2.64 -10.79 -8.44
N LYS A 85 2.83 -12.10 -8.45
CA LYS A 85 3.99 -12.71 -9.10
C LYS A 85 3.89 -12.60 -10.61
N SER A 86 5.00 -12.24 -11.23
CA SER A 86 5.13 -12.30 -12.68
C SER A 86 5.01 -13.73 -13.19
N GLU A 87 4.41 -13.91 -14.36
CA GLU A 87 4.34 -15.21 -15.06
C GLU A 87 5.71 -15.68 -15.57
N THR A 88 6.66 -14.76 -15.73
CA THR A 88 8.01 -15.06 -16.22
C THR A 88 9.09 -14.49 -15.31
N LYS A 89 10.25 -15.15 -15.26
CA LYS A 89 11.41 -14.64 -14.49
C LYS A 89 11.99 -13.34 -15.05
N ALA A 90 11.66 -12.98 -16.29
CA ALA A 90 12.17 -11.77 -16.94
C ALA A 90 11.36 -10.52 -16.59
N ALA A 91 10.08 -10.67 -16.24
CA ALA A 91 9.24 -9.56 -15.84
C ALA A 91 9.24 -9.39 -14.31
N PRO A 92 9.22 -8.13 -13.81
CA PRO A 92 9.19 -7.85 -12.38
C PRO A 92 7.83 -8.23 -11.78
N ASP A 93 7.85 -8.59 -10.50
CA ASP A 93 6.64 -8.71 -9.69
C ASP A 93 5.97 -7.34 -9.52
N MET A 94 4.68 -7.35 -9.23
CA MET A 94 3.87 -6.14 -9.10
C MET A 94 3.13 -6.08 -7.77
N VAL A 95 2.75 -4.87 -7.35
CA VAL A 95 2.04 -4.60 -6.10
C VAL A 95 1.06 -3.44 -6.28
N MET A 96 -0.02 -3.44 -5.52
CA MET A 96 -0.89 -2.26 -5.40
C MET A 96 -0.33 -1.28 -4.37
N LEU A 97 -0.68 0.01 -4.49
CA LEU A 97 -0.50 0.94 -3.37
C LEU A 97 -1.28 0.44 -2.14
N PRO A 98 -0.78 0.67 -0.91
CA PRO A 98 -1.55 0.37 0.29
C PRO A 98 -2.74 1.31 0.44
N ASP A 99 -3.64 0.96 1.36
CA ASP A 99 -4.66 1.89 1.83
C ASP A 99 -4.02 3.10 2.52
N PHE A 100 -4.50 4.28 2.17
CA PHE A 100 -4.09 5.54 2.79
C PHE A 100 -5.21 6.15 3.63
N LYS A 101 -4.84 7.01 4.57
CA LYS A 101 -5.79 7.89 5.25
C LYS A 101 -6.39 8.86 4.20
N PRO A 102 -7.71 9.15 4.23
CA PRO A 102 -8.37 9.95 3.19
C PRO A 102 -7.69 11.29 2.89
N ASP A 103 -7.31 12.03 3.94
CA ASP A 103 -6.71 13.37 3.79
C ASP A 103 -5.21 13.35 3.46
N ASN A 104 -4.60 12.15 3.38
CA ASN A 104 -3.18 11.96 3.10
C ASN A 104 -2.98 10.85 2.05
N ALA A 105 -3.95 10.72 1.14
CA ALA A 105 -3.91 9.72 0.09
C ALA A 105 -3.21 10.26 -1.16
N VAL A 106 -2.80 9.32 -2.01
CA VAL A 106 -2.39 9.57 -3.39
C VAL A 106 -3.23 8.67 -4.29
N PRO A 107 -3.71 9.14 -5.46
CA PRO A 107 -4.46 8.29 -6.37
C PRO A 107 -3.58 7.16 -6.91
N ALA A 108 -4.18 6.00 -7.16
CA ALA A 108 -3.51 4.92 -7.88
C ALA A 108 -3.14 5.38 -9.30
N PRO A 109 -2.07 4.81 -9.90
CA PRO A 109 -1.78 4.93 -11.34
C PRO A 109 -3.02 4.58 -12.18
N LEU A 110 -3.18 5.20 -13.35
CA LEU A 110 -4.32 4.89 -14.24
C LEU A 110 -4.04 3.62 -15.08
N ASP A 111 -2.77 3.41 -15.43
CA ASP A 111 -2.33 2.25 -16.19
C ASP A 111 -2.09 1.03 -15.29
N ASN A 112 -1.92 -0.14 -15.92
CA ASN A 112 -1.59 -1.41 -15.24
C ASN A 112 -2.54 -1.77 -14.09
N GLY A 113 -3.81 -1.36 -14.16
CA GLY A 113 -4.79 -1.60 -13.09
C GLY A 113 -4.42 -0.95 -11.75
N GLY A 114 -3.60 0.10 -11.74
CA GLY A 114 -3.15 0.77 -10.51
C GLY A 114 -1.94 0.13 -9.83
N GLN A 115 -1.24 -0.77 -10.52
CA GLN A 115 -0.10 -1.49 -9.98
C GLN A 115 1.23 -0.78 -10.19
N LEU A 116 2.17 -1.08 -9.30
CA LEU A 116 3.55 -0.62 -9.30
C LEU A 116 4.48 -1.82 -9.45
N TYR A 117 5.60 -1.62 -10.14
CA TYR A 117 6.65 -2.63 -10.17
C TYR A 117 7.33 -2.74 -8.80
N ILE A 118 7.77 -3.94 -8.46
CA ILE A 118 8.62 -4.16 -7.28
C ILE A 118 10.09 -4.10 -7.71
N THR A 119 10.81 -3.15 -7.16
CA THR A 119 12.26 -2.97 -7.39
C THR A 119 13.03 -3.53 -6.20
N PRO A 120 14.10 -4.33 -6.39
CA PRO A 120 14.91 -4.81 -5.28
C PRO A 120 15.50 -3.66 -4.46
N ALA A 121 15.38 -3.70 -3.13
CA ALA A 121 15.98 -2.68 -2.26
C ALA A 121 17.51 -2.56 -2.46
N ALA A 122 18.17 -3.66 -2.84
CA ALA A 122 19.61 -3.69 -3.15
C ALA A 122 20.00 -2.84 -4.38
N SER A 123 19.04 -2.43 -5.22
CA SER A 123 19.31 -1.56 -6.36
C SER A 123 19.22 -0.07 -6.03
N ARG A 124 19.01 0.30 -4.75
CA ARG A 124 19.06 1.70 -4.30
C ARG A 124 20.45 2.28 -4.56
N ASN A 125 20.48 3.55 -4.91
CA ASN A 125 21.69 4.34 -4.96
C ASN A 125 21.68 5.35 -3.80
N PRO A 126 22.78 6.07 -3.52
CA PRO A 126 22.83 7.03 -2.41
C PRO A 126 21.72 8.09 -2.43
N MET A 127 21.24 8.48 -3.62
CA MET A 127 20.15 9.45 -3.76
C MET A 127 18.78 8.89 -3.38
N SER A 128 18.58 7.57 -3.48
CA SER A 128 17.30 6.92 -3.24
C SER A 128 17.20 6.19 -1.90
N GLN A 129 18.13 6.44 -0.96
CA GLN A 129 18.16 5.75 0.33
C GLN A 129 16.85 5.90 1.11
N ASP A 130 16.29 7.11 1.16
CA ASP A 130 15.07 7.39 1.94
C ASP A 130 13.77 7.24 1.15
N TRP A 131 13.83 6.73 -0.09
CA TRP A 131 12.64 6.65 -0.94
C TRP A 131 11.83 5.41 -0.57
N SER A 132 10.50 5.51 -0.56
CA SER A 132 9.67 4.30 -0.55
C SER A 132 9.57 3.70 -1.96
N GLY A 133 9.66 4.56 -2.97
CA GLY A 133 9.56 4.23 -4.37
C GLY A 133 9.57 5.50 -5.22
N MET A 134 9.08 5.38 -6.45
CA MET A 134 8.96 6.50 -7.38
C MET A 134 7.57 6.55 -8.00
N LEU A 135 7.01 7.76 -8.08
CA LEU A 135 5.82 8.07 -8.85
C LEU A 135 6.26 8.76 -10.13
N GLY A 136 6.47 7.94 -11.16
CA GLY A 136 7.02 8.35 -12.44
C GLY A 136 5.98 8.75 -13.48
N GLN A 137 6.41 8.74 -14.74
CA GLN A 137 5.61 9.15 -15.90
C GLN A 137 4.20 8.53 -15.94
N GLN A 138 4.06 7.24 -15.63
CA GLN A 138 2.80 6.50 -15.67
C GLN A 138 1.82 6.93 -14.57
N TRP A 139 2.34 7.49 -13.47
CA TRP A 139 1.50 8.06 -12.42
C TRP A 139 1.05 9.49 -12.74
N PHE A 140 1.76 10.23 -13.61
CA PHE A 140 1.31 11.54 -14.08
C PHE A 140 0.36 11.44 -15.29
N ALA A 141 0.56 10.43 -16.15
CA ALA A 141 -0.16 10.28 -17.40
C ALA A 141 -1.69 10.33 -17.22
N GLY A 142 -2.38 10.97 -18.16
CA GLY A 142 -3.84 11.03 -18.23
C GLY A 142 -4.53 11.89 -17.17
N ARG A 143 -3.78 12.63 -16.34
CA ARG A 143 -4.34 13.59 -15.36
C ARG A 143 -4.20 15.02 -15.89
N THR A 144 -5.33 15.73 -15.96
CA THR A 144 -5.46 17.15 -16.35
C THR A 144 -6.41 17.87 -15.41
#